data_AF-A0A1V4XAJ4-F1
#
_entry.id   AF-A0A1V4XAJ4-F1
#
_cell.length_a   1.000
_cell.length_b   1.000
_cell.length_c   1.000
_cell.angle_alpha   90.00
_cell.angle_beta   90.00
_cell.angle_gamma   90.00
#
_symmetry.space_group_name_H-M   'P 1'
#
loop_
_entity.id
_entity.type
_entity.pdbx_description
1 polymer ?
#
loop_
_entity_poly.entity_id
_entity_poly.type
_entity_poly.pdbx_seq_one_letter_code
_entity_poly.pdbx_strand_id
1 'polypeptide(L)'
;MRSPAFKVAPAVLSVAEILSQLGKFNDALTLSLARLYENLTGKAFETSSALTAAGYVPTLTDEIDRAVMPRIRRLIPEDNGHGHECHSITVRSTHRFGPKGWYLVVELQFEFFYTMALDFLDELKKKRRTVYPIVRDLLVLVLRSGKVLGMMVDELYEWLCPYEEDAFDDEEDQKTYKRDRDLSLARYHYHIRNIASLGERERRAMLKQARLRFRGLRKKTLTTEQRDLITSLLKLACLCLVKQHEDLELLPIENEENPPESSFGVLWGSQDSFADWYFEAMNDQWGNSGPPRMRIVVRNRNDLARVRIILRTILLLQEVWYKHDALRT
;
A
#
# COMPACT_ATOMS: atom_id res chain seq x y z
N MET A 1 68.54 25.93 1.36
CA MET A 1 67.20 25.70 0.76
C MET A 1 66.15 26.27 1.71
N ARG A 2 65.30 27.20 1.25
CA ARG A 2 64.16 27.72 2.04
C ARG A 2 62.95 26.80 1.82
N SER A 3 62.31 26.37 2.90
CA SER A 3 61.09 25.56 2.84
C SER A 3 59.99 26.27 2.05
N PRO A 4 59.15 25.56 1.26
CA PRO A 4 58.05 26.19 0.57
C PRO A 4 57.05 26.71 1.61
N ALA A 5 56.76 28.02 1.55
CA ALA A 5 55.68 28.60 2.33
C ALA A 5 54.35 28.03 1.79
N PHE A 6 53.73 27.13 2.56
CA PHE A 6 52.36 26.73 2.31
C PHE A 6 51.48 27.98 2.35
N LYS A 7 50.95 28.40 1.20
CA LYS A 7 49.87 29.39 1.14
C LYS A 7 48.62 28.73 1.67
N VAL A 8 48.39 28.83 2.97
CA VAL A 8 47.11 28.51 3.58
C VAL A 8 46.13 29.58 3.11
N ALA A 9 45.20 29.21 2.23
CA ALA A 9 44.09 30.08 1.89
C ALA A 9 43.30 30.35 3.19
N PRO A 10 42.99 31.61 3.55
CA PRO A 10 42.22 31.89 4.74
C PRO A 10 40.86 31.21 4.63
N ALA A 11 40.43 30.58 5.73
CA ALA A 11 39.09 30.00 5.80
C ALA A 11 38.06 31.09 5.44
N VAL A 12 37.13 30.76 4.54
CA VAL A 12 36.10 31.68 4.03
C VAL A 12 35.18 32.19 5.15
N LEU A 13 35.16 31.48 6.29
CA LEU A 13 34.39 31.83 7.48
C LEU A 13 35.29 31.75 8.72
N SER A 14 35.10 32.69 9.64
CA SER A 14 35.70 32.65 10.97
C SER A 14 35.04 31.57 11.85
N VAL A 15 35.75 31.11 12.89
CA VAL A 15 35.22 30.14 13.87
C VAL A 15 33.94 30.67 14.53
N ALA A 16 33.86 31.96 14.83
CA ALA A 16 32.67 32.57 15.42
C ALA A 16 31.46 32.53 14.46
N GLU A 17 31.68 32.74 13.16
CA GLU A 17 30.62 32.62 12.15
C GLU A 17 30.14 31.19 11.99
N ILE A 18 31.06 30.21 12.01
CA ILE A 18 30.71 28.78 11.98
C ILE A 18 29.87 28.42 13.21
N LEU A 19 30.29 28.83 14.42
CA LEU A 19 29.54 28.56 15.65
C LEU A 19 28.16 29.25 15.66
N SER A 20 28.07 30.49 15.15
CA SER A 20 26.81 31.21 15.00
C SER A 20 25.85 30.51 14.02
N GLN A 21 26.36 30.04 12.88
CA GLN A 21 25.57 29.30 11.90
C GLN A 21 25.11 27.94 12.45
N LEU A 22 25.99 27.22 13.14
CA LEU A 22 25.65 25.96 13.81
C LEU A 22 24.59 26.17 14.90
N GLY A 23 24.70 27.24 15.69
CA GLY A 23 23.70 27.61 16.69
C GLY A 23 22.32 27.87 16.07
N LYS A 24 22.26 28.72 15.03
CA LYS A 24 21.00 28.99 14.30
C LYS A 24 20.39 27.73 13.69
N PHE A 25 21.22 26.85 13.14
CA PHE A 25 20.78 25.58 12.58
C PHE A 25 20.19 24.66 13.66
N ASN A 26 20.86 24.56 14.81
CA ASN A 26 20.41 23.77 15.94
C ASN A 26 19.08 24.28 16.53
N ASP A 27 18.92 25.61 16.65
CA ASP A 27 17.67 26.22 17.10
C ASP A 27 16.52 25.93 16.12
N ALA A 28 16.76 26.05 14.81
CA ALA A 28 15.78 25.74 13.79
C ALA A 28 15.38 24.24 13.78
N LEU A 29 16.33 23.34 14.01
CA LEU A 29 16.06 21.89 14.16
C LEU A 29 15.15 21.63 15.37
N THR A 30 15.50 22.16 16.53
CA THR A 30 14.76 22.00 17.79
C THR A 30 13.34 22.55 17.69
N LEU A 31 13.18 23.78 17.17
CA LEU A 31 11.86 24.41 17.00
C LEU A 31 10.98 23.65 16.00
N SER A 32 11.55 23.16 14.91
CA SER A 32 10.78 22.42 13.91
C SER A 32 10.35 21.03 14.41
N LEU A 33 11.13 20.38 15.28
CA LEU A 33 10.73 19.11 15.93
C LEU A 33 9.62 19.33 16.96
N ALA A 34 9.70 20.38 17.77
CA ALA A 34 8.63 20.76 18.70
C ALA A 34 7.31 21.03 17.96
N ARG A 35 7.40 21.75 16.83
CA ARG A 35 6.25 22.00 15.96
C ARG A 35 5.67 20.72 15.36
N LEU A 36 6.51 19.74 15.00
CA LEU A 36 6.03 18.43 14.56
C LEU A 36 5.24 17.73 15.68
N TYR A 37 5.78 17.72 16.91
CA TYR A 37 5.07 17.17 18.07
C TYR A 37 3.70 17.85 18.27
N GLU A 38 3.65 19.17 18.22
CA GLU A 38 2.40 19.93 18.31
C GLU A 38 1.42 19.59 17.19
N ASN A 39 1.89 19.51 15.95
CA ASN A 39 1.03 19.20 14.80
C ASN A 39 0.45 17.78 14.86
N LEU A 40 1.16 16.83 15.44
CA LEU A 40 0.74 15.43 15.58
C LEU A 40 -0.13 15.21 16.83
N THR A 41 0.25 15.80 17.96
CA THR A 41 -0.37 15.56 19.26
C THR A 41 -1.38 16.62 19.67
N GLY A 42 -1.33 17.80 19.06
CA GLY A 42 -2.07 19.03 19.40
C GLY A 42 -1.78 19.56 20.81
N LYS A 43 -0.65 19.19 21.39
CA LYS A 43 -0.17 19.67 22.68
C LYS A 43 1.12 20.44 22.46
N ALA A 44 1.27 21.57 23.14
CA ALA A 44 2.55 22.26 23.20
C ALA A 44 3.58 21.36 23.90
N PHE A 45 4.82 21.39 23.45
CA PHE A 45 5.92 20.76 24.18
C PHE A 45 6.52 21.78 25.13
N GLU A 46 6.36 21.55 26.44
CA GLU A 46 7.01 22.39 27.44
C GLU A 46 8.49 22.01 27.52
N THR A 47 9.34 22.89 27.00
CA THR A 47 10.79 22.84 27.20
C THR A 47 11.10 23.02 28.68
N SER A 48 11.17 21.93 29.44
CA SER A 48 11.71 22.02 30.80
C SER A 48 13.18 22.43 30.72
N SER A 49 13.61 23.33 31.61
CA SER A 49 15.00 23.81 31.71
C SER A 49 16.02 22.72 32.04
N ALA A 50 15.57 21.48 32.31
CA ALA A 50 16.40 20.32 32.62
C ALA A 50 16.78 19.48 31.39
N LEU A 51 16.16 19.71 30.22
CA LEU A 51 16.55 19.06 28.98
C LEU A 51 17.81 19.72 28.42
N THR A 52 18.93 19.01 28.47
CA THR A 52 20.14 19.43 27.75
C THR A 52 19.86 19.38 26.24
N ALA A 53 20.52 20.25 25.46
CA ALA A 53 20.36 20.29 24.01
C ALA A 53 20.60 18.92 23.34
N ALA A 54 21.46 18.08 23.92
CA ALA A 54 21.75 16.73 23.46
C ALA A 54 20.60 15.72 23.71
N GLY A 55 19.82 15.91 24.78
CA GLY A 55 18.69 15.03 25.12
C GLY A 55 17.37 15.44 24.46
N TYR A 56 17.29 16.65 23.90
CA TYR A 56 16.04 17.22 23.39
C TYR A 56 15.46 16.45 22.21
N VAL A 57 16.27 16.18 21.17
CA VAL A 57 15.82 15.47 19.97
C VAL A 57 15.37 14.03 20.28
N PRO A 58 16.17 13.17 20.95
CA PRO A 58 15.74 11.83 21.32
C PRO A 58 14.47 11.81 22.19
N THR A 59 14.36 12.73 23.16
CA THR A 59 13.18 12.83 24.02
C THR A 59 11.92 13.14 23.20
N LEU A 60 11.99 14.13 22.31
CA LEU A 60 10.85 14.50 21.48
C LEU A 60 10.46 13.43 20.48
N THR A 61 11.43 12.78 19.82
CA THR A 61 11.13 11.67 18.91
C THR A 61 10.46 10.51 19.64
N ASP A 62 10.91 10.19 20.86
CA ASP A 62 10.29 9.16 21.69
C ASP A 62 8.86 9.53 22.13
N GLU A 63 8.63 10.80 22.49
CA GLU A 63 7.30 11.29 22.85
C GLU A 63 6.34 11.28 21.64
N ILE A 64 6.84 11.63 20.44
CA ILE A 64 6.07 11.50 19.19
C ILE A 64 5.71 10.04 18.94
N ASP A 65 6.68 9.12 19.01
CA ASP A 65 6.44 7.70 18.78
C ASP A 65 5.45 7.12 19.79
N ARG A 66 5.59 7.45 21.09
CA ARG A 66 4.65 7.03 22.15
C ARG A 66 3.25 7.57 21.93
N ALA A 67 3.09 8.77 21.38
CA ALA A 67 1.78 9.36 21.11
C ALA A 67 1.12 8.81 19.82
N VAL A 68 1.92 8.48 18.81
CA VAL A 68 1.44 8.17 17.45
C VAL A 68 1.39 6.67 17.18
N MET A 69 2.49 5.96 17.39
CA MET A 69 2.67 4.59 16.88
C MET A 69 1.71 3.57 17.50
N PRO A 70 1.38 3.62 18.81
CA PRO A 70 0.37 2.72 19.38
C PRO A 70 -0.98 2.84 18.69
N ARG A 71 -1.37 4.03 18.22
CA ARG A 71 -2.66 4.26 17.54
C ARG A 71 -2.67 3.71 16.12
N ILE A 72 -1.52 3.59 15.48
CA ILE A 72 -1.38 2.97 14.15
C ILE A 72 -1.30 1.45 14.31
N ARG A 73 -0.43 0.96 15.21
CA ARG A 73 -0.24 -0.48 15.46
C ARG A 73 -1.51 -1.17 15.93
N ARG A 74 -2.33 -0.53 16.78
CA ARG A 74 -3.65 -1.08 17.20
C ARG A 74 -4.66 -1.31 16.07
N LEU A 75 -4.42 -0.77 14.87
CA LEU A 75 -5.27 -1.05 13.72
C LEU A 75 -4.93 -2.38 13.05
N ILE A 76 -3.72 -2.89 13.31
CA ILE A 76 -3.27 -4.20 12.86
C ILE A 76 -3.82 -5.21 13.86
N PRO A 77 -4.57 -6.23 13.42
CA PRO A 77 -5.06 -7.27 14.31
C PRO A 77 -3.89 -7.99 15.01
N GLU A 78 -3.97 -8.19 16.33
CA GLU A 78 -2.95 -8.94 17.10
C GLU A 78 -2.99 -10.44 16.77
N ASP A 79 -4.20 -10.97 16.55
CA ASP A 79 -4.50 -12.27 15.96
C ASP A 79 -5.95 -12.17 15.47
N ASN A 80 -6.17 -12.42 14.18
CA ASN A 80 -7.48 -12.30 13.55
C ASN A 80 -8.25 -13.64 13.52
N GLY A 81 -7.81 -14.65 14.28
CA GLY A 81 -8.50 -15.93 14.41
C GLY A 81 -8.30 -16.87 13.21
N HIS A 82 -7.25 -16.63 12.42
CA HIS A 82 -6.93 -17.39 11.22
C HIS A 82 -5.48 -17.93 11.21
N GLY A 83 -4.80 -17.94 12.37
CA GLY A 83 -3.40 -18.36 12.53
C GLY A 83 -2.41 -17.20 12.30
N HIS A 84 -1.15 -17.38 12.72
CA HIS A 84 -0.07 -16.37 12.69
C HIS A 84 0.30 -15.79 11.30
N GLU A 85 -0.39 -16.17 10.22
CA GLU A 85 0.09 -15.99 8.84
C GLU A 85 -0.80 -15.06 7.97
N CYS A 86 -1.95 -14.60 8.45
CA CYS A 86 -2.96 -13.96 7.57
C CYS A 86 -2.82 -12.43 7.39
N HIS A 87 -2.08 -11.72 8.26
CA HIS A 87 -1.81 -10.29 8.13
C HIS A 87 -0.33 -10.00 8.39
N SER A 88 0.39 -9.66 7.34
CA SER A 88 1.83 -9.44 7.43
C SER A 88 2.23 -8.02 7.05
N ILE A 89 1.57 -7.04 7.67
CA ILE A 89 2.02 -5.66 7.55
C ILE A 89 2.82 -5.31 8.79
N THR A 90 4.14 -5.21 8.63
CA THR A 90 4.99 -4.64 9.67
C THR A 90 4.96 -3.11 9.58
N VAL A 91 4.77 -2.45 10.73
CA VAL A 91 4.71 -0.99 10.79
C VAL A 91 5.83 -0.40 11.64
N ARG A 92 6.66 0.43 11.02
CA ARG A 92 7.80 1.10 11.63
C ARG A 92 7.68 2.62 11.48
N SER A 93 8.38 3.34 12.37
CA SER A 93 8.53 4.79 12.27
C SER A 93 10.00 5.18 12.19
N THR A 94 10.26 6.22 11.43
CA THR A 94 11.56 6.89 11.38
C THR A 94 11.35 8.39 11.32
N HIS A 95 12.08 9.15 12.14
CA HIS A 95 12.06 10.60 12.09
C HIS A 95 13.10 11.08 11.08
N ARG A 96 12.72 11.99 10.18
CA ARG A 96 13.64 12.59 9.19
C ARG A 96 13.51 14.10 9.20
N PHE A 97 14.60 14.78 8.87
CA PHE A 97 14.63 16.22 8.66
C PHE A 97 14.72 16.52 7.16
N GLY A 98 13.96 17.50 6.68
CA GLY A 98 13.98 17.92 5.28
C GLY A 98 13.67 19.40 5.11
N PRO A 99 13.44 19.86 3.86
CA PRO A 99 13.29 21.29 3.55
C PRO A 99 12.15 22.00 4.30
N LYS A 100 11.13 21.26 4.75
CA LYS A 100 9.97 21.76 5.49
C LYS A 100 10.07 21.53 7.01
N GLY A 101 11.23 21.13 7.52
CA GLY A 101 11.46 20.76 8.91
C GLY A 101 11.40 19.24 9.16
N TRP A 102 11.30 18.86 10.42
CA TRP A 102 11.12 17.46 10.83
C TRP A 102 9.77 16.89 10.36
N TYR A 103 9.78 15.62 10.00
CA TYR A 103 8.59 14.82 9.70
C TYR A 103 8.78 13.39 10.18
N LEU A 104 7.65 12.72 10.43
CA LEU A 104 7.59 11.30 10.75
C LEU A 104 7.40 10.53 9.44
N VAL A 105 8.18 9.48 9.22
CA VAL A 105 7.95 8.51 8.16
C VAL A 105 7.31 7.29 8.79
N VAL A 106 6.12 6.93 8.34
CA VAL A 106 5.48 5.66 8.68
C VAL A 106 5.76 4.69 7.55
N GLU A 107 6.51 3.63 7.84
CA GLU A 107 6.81 2.56 6.89
C GLU A 107 5.86 1.40 7.11
N LEU A 108 5.16 1.00 6.05
CA LEU A 108 4.36 -0.22 5.97
C LEU A 108 5.15 -1.21 5.10
N GLN A 109 5.60 -2.32 5.69
CA GLN A 109 6.28 -3.41 4.99
C GLN A 109 5.31 -4.58 4.82
N PHE A 110 5.24 -5.15 3.63
CA PHE A 110 4.36 -6.27 3.29
C PHE A 110 5.18 -7.56 3.28
N GLU A 111 4.94 -8.50 4.20
CA GLU A 111 5.74 -9.75 4.27
C GLU A 111 5.21 -10.88 3.38
N PHE A 112 4.04 -10.72 2.74
CA PHE A 112 3.57 -11.62 1.69
C PHE A 112 3.03 -10.84 0.49
N PHE A 113 3.12 -11.45 -0.69
CA PHE A 113 2.32 -11.04 -1.83
C PHE A 113 1.06 -11.90 -1.88
N TYR A 114 -0.05 -11.32 -2.34
CA TYR A 114 -1.36 -11.93 -2.35
C TYR A 114 -1.89 -12.00 -3.78
N THR A 115 -2.48 -13.13 -4.16
CA THR A 115 -3.16 -13.26 -5.45
C THR A 115 -4.65 -13.54 -5.27
N MET A 116 -5.45 -13.05 -6.22
CA MET A 116 -6.85 -13.42 -6.35
C MET A 116 -7.08 -13.97 -7.75
N ALA A 117 -7.58 -15.21 -7.83
CA ALA A 117 -8.05 -15.79 -9.08
C ALA A 117 -9.52 -15.42 -9.29
N LEU A 118 -9.88 -14.95 -10.48
CA LEU A 118 -11.22 -14.45 -10.80
C LEU A 118 -12.14 -15.46 -11.50
N ASP A 119 -11.66 -16.67 -11.80
CA ASP A 119 -12.42 -17.76 -12.42
C ASP A 119 -13.72 -18.14 -11.67
N PHE A 120 -13.81 -17.90 -10.35
CA PHE A 120 -15.07 -18.05 -9.60
C PHE A 120 -16.22 -17.19 -10.16
N LEU A 121 -15.93 -16.10 -10.88
CA LEU A 121 -16.94 -15.25 -11.51
C LEU A 121 -17.74 -16.00 -12.58
N ASP A 122 -17.11 -16.95 -13.30
CA ASP A 122 -17.80 -17.80 -14.26
C ASP A 122 -18.80 -18.72 -13.56
N GLU A 123 -18.40 -19.29 -12.42
CA GLU A 123 -19.26 -20.16 -11.63
C GLU A 123 -20.42 -19.40 -11.02
N LEU A 124 -20.17 -18.22 -10.44
CA LEU A 124 -21.22 -17.34 -9.92
C LEU A 124 -22.22 -16.98 -11.03
N LYS A 125 -21.74 -16.66 -12.23
CA LYS A 125 -22.61 -16.34 -13.36
C LYS A 125 -23.47 -17.53 -13.79
N LYS A 126 -22.94 -18.76 -13.74
CA LYS A 126 -23.68 -19.98 -14.10
C LYS A 126 -24.65 -20.42 -13.00
N LYS A 127 -24.19 -20.55 -11.76
CA LYS A 127 -24.87 -21.18 -10.63
C LYS A 127 -25.59 -20.19 -9.70
N ARG A 128 -25.10 -18.95 -9.56
CA ARG A 128 -25.59 -17.94 -8.59
C ARG A 128 -25.83 -16.56 -9.22
N ARG A 129 -26.65 -16.52 -10.27
CA ARG A 129 -26.91 -15.33 -11.12
C ARG A 129 -27.31 -14.05 -10.39
N THR A 130 -27.93 -14.14 -9.21
CA THR A 130 -28.33 -12.97 -8.41
C THR A 130 -27.18 -12.37 -7.61
N VAL A 131 -26.18 -13.19 -7.25
CA VAL A 131 -25.00 -12.79 -6.48
C VAL A 131 -23.90 -12.26 -7.40
N TYR A 132 -23.75 -12.88 -8.57
CA TYR A 132 -22.78 -12.50 -9.61
C TYR A 132 -22.69 -10.98 -9.86
N PRO A 133 -23.78 -10.25 -10.17
CA PRO A 133 -23.67 -8.82 -10.47
C PRO A 133 -23.27 -7.99 -9.24
N ILE A 134 -23.53 -8.46 -8.01
CA ILE A 134 -23.09 -7.75 -6.80
C ILE A 134 -21.58 -7.85 -6.66
N VAL A 135 -21.05 -9.08 -6.74
CA VAL A 135 -19.62 -9.34 -6.58
C VAL A 135 -18.82 -8.69 -7.71
N ARG A 136 -19.26 -8.88 -8.96
CA ARG A 136 -18.62 -8.25 -10.13
C ARG A 136 -18.59 -6.72 -10.00
N ASP A 137 -19.72 -6.08 -9.69
CA ASP A 137 -19.78 -4.62 -9.58
C ASP A 137 -18.85 -4.10 -8.46
N LEU A 138 -18.77 -4.81 -7.33
CA LEU A 138 -17.85 -4.44 -6.25
C LEU A 138 -16.38 -4.63 -6.62
N LEU A 139 -16.03 -5.75 -7.26
CA LEU A 139 -14.65 -5.99 -7.74
C LEU A 139 -14.25 -4.93 -8.76
N VAL A 140 -15.12 -4.58 -9.70
CA VAL A 140 -14.87 -3.50 -10.66
C VAL A 140 -14.58 -2.17 -9.94
N LEU A 141 -15.39 -1.82 -8.92
CA LEU A 141 -15.18 -0.59 -8.14
C LEU A 141 -13.83 -0.58 -7.40
N VAL A 142 -13.40 -1.74 -6.91
CA VAL A 142 -12.12 -1.90 -6.21
C VAL A 142 -10.98 -1.86 -7.21
N LEU A 143 -10.93 -2.83 -8.12
CA LEU A 143 -9.86 -3.05 -9.09
C LEU A 143 -9.61 -1.86 -10.00
N ARG A 144 -10.66 -1.10 -10.39
CA ARG A 144 -10.54 0.06 -11.28
C ARG A 144 -10.59 1.40 -10.54
N SER A 145 -10.35 1.39 -9.23
CA SER A 145 -10.32 2.62 -8.44
C SER A 145 -9.07 3.47 -8.68
N GLY A 146 -7.97 2.87 -9.16
CA GLY A 146 -6.64 3.48 -9.17
C GLY A 146 -6.03 3.63 -7.76
N LYS A 147 -6.61 2.96 -6.76
CA LYS A 147 -6.21 3.03 -5.33
C LYS A 147 -5.92 1.66 -4.73
N VAL A 148 -6.00 0.61 -5.55
CA VAL A 148 -5.56 -0.73 -5.18
C VAL A 148 -4.07 -0.79 -5.45
N LEU A 149 -3.28 -1.21 -4.46
CA LEU A 149 -1.84 -1.39 -4.57
C LEU A 149 -1.53 -2.71 -5.29
N GLY A 150 -2.17 -2.97 -6.42
CA GLY A 150 -2.09 -4.26 -7.06
C GLY A 150 -2.18 -4.18 -8.56
N MET A 151 -1.49 -5.12 -9.21
CA MET A 151 -1.46 -5.25 -10.65
C MET A 151 -2.64 -6.09 -11.14
N MET A 152 -3.34 -5.54 -12.12
CA MET A 152 -4.40 -6.20 -12.86
C MET A 152 -3.82 -7.17 -13.89
N VAL A 153 -4.63 -8.09 -14.44
CA VAL A 153 -4.18 -9.09 -15.43
C VAL A 153 -3.45 -8.43 -16.63
N ASP A 154 -3.93 -7.28 -17.11
CA ASP A 154 -3.30 -6.53 -18.20
C ASP A 154 -1.97 -5.87 -17.80
N GLU A 155 -1.88 -5.33 -16.58
CA GLU A 155 -0.67 -4.73 -16.03
C GLU A 155 0.41 -5.78 -15.72
N LEU A 156 0.01 -6.94 -15.21
CA LEU A 156 0.88 -8.09 -15.00
C LEU A 156 1.51 -8.57 -16.30
N TYR A 157 0.73 -8.58 -17.39
CA TYR A 157 1.25 -8.92 -18.70
C TYR A 157 2.29 -7.90 -19.19
N GLU A 158 1.97 -6.60 -19.15
CA GLU A 158 2.91 -5.55 -19.57
C GLU A 158 4.22 -5.61 -18.76
N TRP A 159 4.13 -5.98 -17.48
CA TRP A 159 5.28 -6.15 -16.60
C TRP A 159 6.10 -7.42 -16.90
N LEU A 160 5.45 -8.54 -17.23
CA LEU A 160 6.13 -9.81 -17.55
C LEU A 160 6.67 -9.86 -19.00
N CYS A 161 6.10 -9.07 -19.92
CA CYS A 161 6.44 -9.11 -21.35
C CYS A 161 7.94 -8.93 -21.66
N PRO A 162 8.72 -8.06 -20.99
CA PRO A 162 10.16 -7.93 -21.22
C PRO A 162 10.97 -9.19 -20.85
N TYR A 163 10.41 -10.06 -20.00
CA TYR A 163 11.03 -11.31 -19.60
C TYR A 163 10.69 -12.47 -20.55
N GLU A 164 9.68 -12.31 -21.43
CA GLU A 164 9.25 -13.36 -22.38
C GLU A 164 10.23 -13.59 -23.55
N GLU A 165 11.07 -12.62 -23.90
CA GLU A 165 11.87 -12.69 -25.15
C GLU A 165 13.05 -13.68 -25.07
N ASP A 166 13.55 -13.98 -23.86
CA ASP A 166 14.72 -14.85 -23.64
C ASP A 166 14.46 -16.02 -22.65
N ALA A 167 13.24 -16.17 -22.10
CA ALA A 167 12.97 -17.08 -20.98
C ALA A 167 12.31 -18.43 -21.34
N PHE A 168 11.99 -18.67 -22.60
CA PHE A 168 11.41 -19.96 -23.04
C PHE A 168 12.48 -20.83 -23.69
N ASP A 169 12.65 -22.04 -23.17
CA ASP A 169 13.60 -23.04 -23.69
C ASP A 169 13.15 -23.62 -25.04
N ASP A 170 11.85 -23.59 -25.36
CA ASP A 170 11.31 -24.03 -26.64
C ASP A 170 10.09 -23.23 -27.15
N GLU A 171 9.78 -23.41 -28.45
CA GLU A 171 8.65 -22.72 -29.12
C GLU A 171 7.26 -23.20 -28.68
N GLU A 172 7.15 -24.40 -28.11
CA GLU A 172 5.86 -24.99 -27.71
C GLU A 172 5.38 -24.37 -26.39
N ASP A 173 6.29 -24.17 -25.45
CA ASP A 173 6.04 -23.44 -24.20
C ASP A 173 5.64 -21.99 -24.48
N GLN A 174 6.34 -21.32 -25.41
CA GLN A 174 5.98 -19.96 -25.81
C GLN A 174 4.58 -19.88 -26.43
N LYS A 175 4.18 -20.89 -27.23
CA LYS A 175 2.82 -20.96 -27.84
C LYS A 175 1.76 -21.20 -26.78
N THR A 176 2.03 -22.08 -25.82
CA THR A 176 1.11 -22.41 -24.72
C THR A 176 0.89 -21.18 -23.82
N TYR A 177 1.97 -20.53 -23.41
CA TYR A 177 1.92 -19.29 -22.63
C TYR A 177 1.10 -18.21 -23.33
N LYS A 178 1.40 -17.91 -24.61
CA LYS A 178 0.67 -16.88 -25.39
C LYS A 178 -0.83 -17.17 -25.49
N ARG A 179 -1.20 -18.44 -25.68
CA ARG A 179 -2.59 -18.87 -25.76
C ARG A 179 -3.31 -18.68 -24.42
N ASP A 180 -2.72 -19.13 -23.33
CA ASP A 180 -3.32 -19.04 -22.00
C ASP A 180 -3.44 -17.59 -21.54
N ARG A 181 -2.43 -16.77 -21.84
CA ARG A 181 -2.46 -15.31 -21.68
C ARG A 181 -3.65 -14.69 -22.42
N ASP A 182 -3.78 -14.93 -23.72
CA ASP A 182 -4.84 -14.33 -24.54
C ASP A 182 -6.23 -14.73 -24.04
N LEU A 183 -6.38 -15.97 -23.57
CA LEU A 183 -7.60 -16.47 -22.96
C LEU A 183 -7.91 -15.74 -21.65
N SER A 184 -6.93 -15.60 -20.76
CA SER A 184 -7.07 -14.92 -19.46
C SER A 184 -7.38 -13.44 -19.62
N LEU A 185 -6.73 -12.75 -20.56
CA LEU A 185 -7.04 -11.36 -20.92
C LEU A 185 -8.46 -11.20 -21.46
N ALA A 186 -8.88 -12.07 -22.40
CA ALA A 186 -10.22 -12.01 -22.98
C ALA A 186 -11.31 -12.17 -21.90
N ARG A 187 -11.12 -13.10 -20.96
CA ARG A 187 -12.06 -13.31 -19.84
C ARG A 187 -12.06 -12.15 -18.86
N TYR A 188 -10.89 -11.65 -18.48
CA TYR A 188 -10.78 -10.46 -17.64
C TYR A 188 -11.51 -9.25 -18.26
N HIS A 189 -11.35 -9.04 -19.57
CA HIS A 189 -12.03 -7.96 -20.27
C HIS A 189 -13.54 -8.12 -20.32
N TYR A 190 -14.00 -9.35 -20.53
CA TYR A 190 -15.41 -9.68 -20.56
C TYR A 190 -16.12 -9.40 -19.22
N HIS A 191 -15.47 -9.69 -18.09
CA HIS A 191 -16.07 -9.54 -16.76
C HIS A 191 -15.84 -8.18 -16.11
N ILE A 192 -14.65 -7.58 -16.28
CA ILE A 192 -14.18 -6.45 -15.47
C ILE A 192 -13.90 -5.19 -16.32
N ARG A 193 -13.10 -5.29 -17.40
CA ARG A 193 -12.52 -4.11 -18.10
C ARG A 193 -13.56 -3.18 -18.74
N ASN A 194 -14.69 -3.71 -19.22
CA ASN A 194 -15.69 -2.93 -19.97
C ASN A 194 -16.41 -1.81 -19.17
N ILE A 195 -16.03 -1.60 -17.92
CA ILE A 195 -16.61 -0.60 -17.01
C ILE A 195 -15.57 0.48 -16.60
N ALA A 196 -14.38 0.47 -17.22
CA ALA A 196 -13.23 1.30 -16.84
C ALA A 196 -13.42 2.82 -17.00
N SER A 197 -14.47 3.28 -17.70
CA SER A 197 -14.71 4.71 -17.98
C SER A 197 -15.66 5.41 -17.00
N LEU A 198 -16.09 4.75 -15.92
CA LEU A 198 -17.07 5.35 -15.02
C LEU A 198 -16.52 6.53 -14.22
N GLY A 199 -17.23 7.66 -14.27
CA GLY A 199 -16.96 8.83 -13.43
C GLY A 199 -17.34 8.61 -11.96
N GLU A 200 -16.91 9.51 -11.06
CA GLU A 200 -17.14 9.38 -9.60
C GLU A 200 -18.63 9.18 -9.26
N ARG A 201 -19.52 9.92 -9.95
CA ARG A 201 -20.98 9.82 -9.76
C ARG A 201 -21.51 8.42 -10.09
N GLU A 202 -21.04 7.84 -11.18
CA GLU A 202 -21.48 6.52 -11.66
C GLU A 202 -20.92 5.41 -10.76
N ARG A 203 -19.66 5.53 -10.32
CA ARG A 203 -19.08 4.62 -9.33
C ARG A 203 -19.88 4.62 -8.02
N ARG A 204 -20.28 5.80 -7.53
CA ARG A 204 -21.14 5.92 -6.34
C ARG A 204 -22.53 5.32 -6.56
N ALA A 205 -23.12 5.49 -7.74
CA ALA A 205 -24.41 4.91 -8.09
C ALA A 205 -24.34 3.38 -8.14
N MET A 206 -23.27 2.83 -8.72
CA MET A 206 -23.00 1.39 -8.75
C MET A 206 -22.84 0.82 -7.35
N LEU A 207 -22.06 1.45 -6.47
CA LEU A 207 -21.91 1.02 -5.08
C LEU A 207 -23.27 1.00 -4.36
N LYS A 208 -24.09 2.03 -4.56
CA LYS A 208 -25.44 2.10 -4.00
C LYS A 208 -26.31 0.94 -4.53
N GLN A 209 -26.24 0.66 -5.83
CA GLN A 209 -27.00 -0.43 -6.45
C GLN A 209 -26.55 -1.80 -5.93
N ALA A 210 -25.24 -2.06 -5.84
CA ALA A 210 -24.69 -3.29 -5.28
C ALA A 210 -25.14 -3.50 -3.83
N ARG A 211 -25.07 -2.45 -3.01
CA ARG A 211 -25.56 -2.46 -1.61
C ARG A 211 -27.05 -2.76 -1.52
N LEU A 212 -27.88 -2.17 -2.39
CA LEU A 212 -29.33 -2.42 -2.40
C LEU A 212 -29.64 -3.87 -2.80
N ARG A 213 -29.00 -4.38 -3.85
CA ARG A 213 -29.14 -5.78 -4.28
C ARG A 213 -28.74 -6.74 -3.15
N PHE A 214 -27.60 -6.48 -2.48
CA PHE A 214 -27.14 -7.29 -1.36
C PHE A 214 -28.11 -7.33 -0.19
N ARG A 215 -28.69 -6.17 0.18
CA ARG A 215 -29.73 -6.09 1.22
C ARG A 215 -31.02 -6.82 0.86
N GLY A 216 -31.34 -6.86 -0.44
CA GLY A 216 -32.52 -7.56 -0.97
C GLY A 216 -32.35 -9.08 -1.06
N LEU A 217 -31.14 -9.63 -0.88
CA LEU A 217 -30.93 -11.08 -0.88
C LEU A 217 -31.60 -11.72 0.34
N ARG A 218 -32.26 -12.86 0.13
CA ARG A 218 -32.85 -13.64 1.22
C ARG A 218 -31.72 -14.19 2.10
N LYS A 219 -31.94 -14.25 3.43
CA LYS A 219 -30.91 -14.72 4.37
C LYS A 219 -30.36 -16.12 4.07
N LYS A 220 -31.15 -17.01 3.44
CA LYS A 220 -30.75 -18.38 3.08
C LYS A 220 -29.97 -18.48 1.76
N THR A 221 -29.81 -17.38 1.01
CA THR A 221 -29.16 -17.37 -0.32
C THR A 221 -27.63 -17.42 -0.26
N LEU A 222 -27.04 -17.02 0.86
CA LEU A 222 -25.58 -16.96 1.06
C LEU A 222 -25.22 -17.66 2.37
N THR A 223 -24.07 -18.33 2.38
CA THR A 223 -23.44 -18.77 3.62
C THR A 223 -22.98 -17.56 4.44
N THR A 224 -22.61 -17.78 5.71
CA THR A 224 -22.06 -16.72 6.57
C THR A 224 -20.78 -16.15 5.97
N GLU A 225 -19.85 -17.01 5.54
CA GLU A 225 -18.57 -16.61 4.94
C GLU A 225 -18.76 -15.76 3.67
N GLN A 226 -19.69 -16.13 2.79
CA GLN A 226 -20.00 -15.35 1.60
C GLN A 226 -20.59 -13.99 1.92
N ARG A 227 -21.45 -13.92 2.95
CA ARG A 227 -22.01 -12.66 3.42
C ARG A 227 -20.92 -11.75 3.99
N ASP A 228 -20.00 -12.32 4.75
CA ASP A 228 -18.90 -11.58 5.38
C ASP A 228 -17.94 -11.05 4.31
N LEU A 229 -17.56 -11.88 3.34
CA LEU A 229 -16.72 -11.47 2.21
C LEU A 229 -17.37 -10.36 1.36
N ILE A 230 -18.66 -10.48 1.01
CA ILE A 230 -19.36 -9.41 0.27
C ILE A 230 -19.44 -8.13 1.12
N THR A 231 -19.55 -8.25 2.44
CA THR A 231 -19.52 -7.11 3.36
C THR A 231 -18.13 -6.46 3.39
N SER A 232 -17.05 -7.24 3.38
CA SER A 232 -15.67 -6.72 3.28
C SER A 232 -15.42 -6.06 1.93
N LEU A 233 -15.88 -6.64 0.82
CA LEU A 233 -15.85 -6.01 -0.51
C LEU A 233 -16.63 -4.69 -0.55
N LEU A 234 -17.81 -4.61 0.08
CA LEU A 234 -18.57 -3.36 0.19
C LEU A 234 -17.80 -2.28 0.95
N LYS A 235 -17.21 -2.63 2.10
CA LYS A 235 -16.37 -1.71 2.88
C LYS A 235 -15.17 -1.23 2.06
N LEU A 236 -14.49 -2.15 1.39
CA LEU A 236 -13.34 -1.87 0.56
C LEU A 236 -13.69 -0.94 -0.60
N ALA A 237 -14.76 -1.25 -1.34
CA ALA A 237 -15.28 -0.39 -2.41
C ALA A 237 -15.66 1.01 -1.90
N CYS A 238 -16.18 1.14 -0.67
CA CYS A 238 -16.42 2.46 -0.07
C CYS A 238 -15.12 3.23 0.13
N LEU A 239 -14.07 2.59 0.67
CA LEU A 239 -12.76 3.22 0.90
C LEU A 239 -12.07 3.63 -0.40
N CYS A 240 -12.20 2.82 -1.46
CA CYS A 240 -11.70 3.15 -2.80
C CYS A 240 -12.37 4.41 -3.42
N LEU A 241 -13.53 4.83 -2.92
CA LEU A 241 -14.19 6.08 -3.35
C LEU A 241 -13.86 7.28 -2.46
N VAL A 242 -13.04 7.11 -1.42
CA VAL A 242 -12.61 8.21 -0.55
C VAL A 242 -11.43 8.95 -1.20
N LYS A 243 -11.52 10.28 -1.30
CA LYS A 243 -10.48 11.12 -1.93
C LYS A 243 -9.15 11.19 -1.15
N GLN A 244 -9.16 10.83 0.12
CA GLN A 244 -8.02 10.94 1.04
C GLN A 244 -6.80 10.08 0.69
N HIS A 245 -6.91 9.19 -0.31
CA HIS A 245 -5.81 8.42 -0.89
C HIS A 245 -4.92 9.25 -1.86
N GLU A 246 -5.42 10.35 -2.41
CA GLU A 246 -4.75 11.09 -3.51
C GLU A 246 -3.74 12.17 -3.05
N ASP A 247 -3.80 12.60 -1.79
CA ASP A 247 -3.05 13.76 -1.28
C ASP A 247 -1.85 13.42 -0.37
N LEU A 248 -1.46 12.14 -0.29
CA LEU A 248 -0.37 11.73 0.59
C LEU A 248 0.98 11.80 -0.12
N GLU A 249 1.92 12.45 0.55
CA GLU A 249 3.31 12.46 0.11
C GLU A 249 3.95 11.13 0.53
N LEU A 250 4.36 10.36 -0.48
CA LEU A 250 5.17 9.16 -0.30
C LEU A 250 6.64 9.53 -0.49
N LEU A 251 7.52 8.93 0.30
CA LEU A 251 8.93 8.95 -0.05
C LEU A 251 9.14 8.10 -1.31
N PRO A 252 9.98 8.56 -2.25
CA PRO A 252 10.30 7.77 -3.42
C PRO A 252 10.91 6.44 -2.98
N ILE A 253 10.55 5.39 -3.71
CA ILE A 253 11.15 4.08 -3.61
C ILE A 253 12.58 4.22 -4.15
N GLU A 254 13.57 3.76 -3.39
CA GLU A 254 14.96 3.81 -3.83
C GLU A 254 15.19 2.77 -4.95
N ASN A 255 16.18 3.00 -5.82
CA ASN A 255 16.51 2.02 -6.86
C ASN A 255 16.78 0.66 -6.17
N GLU A 256 16.23 -0.42 -6.73
CA GLU A 256 16.28 -1.82 -6.22
C GLU A 256 15.21 -2.23 -5.19
N GLU A 257 14.35 -1.32 -4.72
CA GLU A 257 13.26 -1.69 -3.81
C GLU A 257 11.97 -2.15 -4.53
N ASN A 258 11.25 -3.09 -3.92
CA ASN A 258 9.99 -3.58 -4.47
C ASN A 258 8.83 -2.59 -4.28
N PRO A 259 8.09 -2.26 -5.34
CA PRO A 259 6.94 -1.38 -5.24
C PRO A 259 5.78 -2.07 -4.50
N PRO A 260 4.99 -1.33 -3.69
CA PRO A 260 3.80 -1.87 -3.01
C PRO A 260 2.80 -2.53 -3.95
N GLU A 261 2.77 -2.11 -5.22
CA GLU A 261 1.96 -2.67 -6.30
C GLU A 261 2.24 -4.15 -6.56
N SER A 262 3.47 -4.60 -6.26
CA SER A 262 3.88 -6.01 -6.30
C SER A 262 3.28 -6.85 -5.17
N SER A 263 2.64 -6.26 -4.16
CA SER A 263 2.05 -7.02 -3.05
C SER A 263 0.69 -7.66 -3.37
N PHE A 264 0.00 -7.22 -4.43
CA PHE A 264 -1.32 -7.74 -4.79
C PHE A 264 -1.41 -8.02 -6.30
N GLY A 265 -1.59 -9.28 -6.68
CA GLY A 265 -1.83 -9.70 -8.06
C GLY A 265 -3.29 -10.08 -8.28
N VAL A 266 -3.81 -9.80 -9.47
CA VAL A 266 -5.09 -10.33 -9.95
C VAL A 266 -4.82 -11.24 -11.14
N LEU A 267 -5.21 -12.49 -11.01
CA LEU A 267 -5.08 -13.51 -12.04
C LEU A 267 -6.47 -13.97 -12.50
N TRP A 268 -6.56 -14.56 -13.69
CA TRP A 268 -7.81 -15.19 -14.09
C TRP A 268 -7.97 -16.55 -13.41
N GLY A 269 -7.04 -17.48 -13.64
CA GLY A 269 -6.96 -18.77 -12.96
C GLY A 269 -5.81 -18.83 -11.96
N SER A 270 -5.86 -19.78 -11.03
CA SER A 270 -4.75 -20.08 -10.11
C SER A 270 -3.86 -21.25 -10.58
N GLN A 271 -4.19 -21.87 -11.71
CA GLN A 271 -3.52 -23.05 -12.26
C GLN A 271 -3.29 -22.93 -13.78
N ASP A 272 -3.29 -21.70 -14.30
CA ASP A 272 -2.86 -21.48 -15.69
C ASP A 272 -1.34 -21.24 -15.73
N SER A 273 -0.73 -21.58 -16.86
CA SER A 273 0.72 -21.41 -17.08
C SER A 273 1.19 -19.96 -16.86
N PHE A 274 0.29 -19.00 -17.07
CA PHE A 274 0.51 -17.59 -16.75
C PHE A 274 0.64 -17.32 -15.25
N ALA A 275 -0.19 -17.94 -14.41
CA ALA A 275 -0.12 -17.83 -12.96
C ALA A 275 1.20 -18.37 -12.42
N ASP A 276 1.63 -19.55 -12.88
CA ASP A 276 2.90 -20.17 -12.47
C ASP A 276 4.08 -19.24 -12.75
N TRP A 277 4.14 -18.69 -13.97
CA TRP A 277 5.15 -17.70 -14.35
C TRP A 277 5.14 -16.45 -13.48
N TYR A 278 3.95 -15.92 -13.19
CA TYR A 278 3.81 -14.78 -12.30
C TYR A 278 4.34 -15.09 -10.90
N PHE A 279 4.05 -16.28 -10.36
CA PHE A 279 4.55 -16.69 -9.05
C PHE A 279 6.08 -16.81 -9.03
N GLU A 280 6.70 -17.37 -10.07
CA GLU A 280 8.16 -17.45 -10.20
C GLU A 280 8.79 -16.06 -10.24
N ALA A 281 8.31 -15.18 -11.14
CA ALA A 281 8.80 -13.81 -11.26
C ALA A 281 8.67 -13.02 -9.94
N MET A 282 7.55 -13.18 -9.24
CA MET A 282 7.32 -12.55 -7.95
C MET A 282 8.26 -13.07 -6.86
N ASN A 283 8.50 -14.38 -6.81
CA ASN A 283 9.42 -14.99 -5.86
C ASN A 283 10.86 -14.52 -6.11
N ASP A 284 11.29 -14.46 -7.37
CA ASP A 284 12.62 -13.94 -7.74
C ASP A 284 12.78 -12.47 -7.36
N GLN A 285 11.77 -11.67 -7.68
CA GLN A 285 11.76 -10.25 -7.33
C GLN A 285 11.83 -10.06 -5.81
N TRP A 286 11.12 -10.89 -5.04
CA TRP A 286 11.13 -10.86 -3.58
C TRP A 286 12.46 -11.34 -2.98
N GLY A 287 13.05 -12.40 -3.54
CA GLY A 287 14.35 -12.91 -3.14
C GLY A 287 15.46 -11.90 -3.34
N ASN A 288 15.40 -11.11 -4.43
CA ASN A 288 16.42 -10.15 -4.79
C ASN A 288 16.26 -8.77 -4.11
N SER A 289 15.02 -8.26 -4.03
CA SER A 289 14.74 -6.89 -3.59
C SER A 289 14.09 -6.81 -2.21
N GLY A 290 13.78 -7.95 -1.58
CA GLY A 290 13.12 -8.02 -0.28
C GLY A 290 11.62 -7.67 -0.31
N PRO A 291 10.97 -7.58 0.86
CA PRO A 291 9.54 -7.31 0.94
C PRO A 291 9.20 -5.89 0.45
N PRO A 292 8.10 -5.70 -0.31
CA PRO A 292 7.62 -4.38 -0.70
C PRO A 292 7.40 -3.45 0.49
N ARG A 293 7.63 -2.15 0.28
CA ARG A 293 7.48 -1.13 1.34
C ARG A 293 6.79 0.12 0.83
N MET A 294 5.88 0.64 1.65
CA MET A 294 5.28 1.95 1.46
C MET A 294 5.74 2.90 2.58
N ARG A 295 6.40 4.00 2.20
CA ARG A 295 6.91 5.01 3.14
C ARG A 295 6.10 6.29 3.05
N ILE A 296 5.27 6.52 4.07
CA ILE A 296 4.31 7.62 4.10
C ILE A 296 4.88 8.76 4.94
N VAL A 297 4.94 9.96 4.37
CA VAL A 297 5.36 11.17 5.10
C VAL A 297 4.19 11.73 5.91
N VAL A 298 4.42 11.92 7.21
CA VAL A 298 3.44 12.39 8.19
C VAL A 298 3.95 13.65 8.87
N ARG A 299 3.19 14.74 8.73
CA ARG A 299 3.54 16.05 9.31
C ARG A 299 2.49 16.58 10.28
N ASN A 300 1.27 16.05 10.20
CA ASN A 300 0.14 16.53 10.99
C ASN A 300 -0.89 15.42 11.25
N ARG A 301 -1.90 15.73 12.07
CA ARG A 301 -3.02 14.83 12.39
C ARG A 301 -3.85 14.37 11.18
N ASN A 302 -3.97 15.18 10.13
CA ASN A 302 -4.71 14.78 8.94
C ASN A 302 -3.95 13.69 8.19
N ASP A 303 -2.62 13.79 8.08
CA ASP A 303 -1.78 12.73 7.50
C ASP A 303 -1.95 11.43 8.28
N LEU A 304 -1.97 11.49 9.62
CA LEU A 304 -2.27 10.32 10.44
C LEU A 304 -3.64 9.71 10.14
N ALA A 305 -4.69 10.54 9.97
CA ALA A 305 -6.01 10.04 9.61
C ALA A 305 -5.99 9.32 8.24
N ARG A 306 -5.23 9.84 7.27
CA ARG A 306 -5.06 9.24 5.94
C ARG A 306 -4.28 7.91 6.02
N VAL A 307 -3.19 7.84 6.79
CA VAL A 307 -2.45 6.59 7.05
C VAL A 307 -3.38 5.49 7.58
N ARG A 308 -4.29 5.82 8.50
CA ARG A 308 -5.27 4.85 9.02
C ARG A 308 -6.23 4.35 7.95
N ILE A 309 -6.60 5.19 7.00
CA ILE A 309 -7.47 4.81 5.88
C ILE A 309 -6.73 3.87 4.94
N ILE A 310 -5.48 4.20 4.58
CA ILE A 310 -4.62 3.32 3.78
C ILE A 310 -4.47 1.96 4.45
N LEU A 311 -4.07 1.93 5.73
CA LEU A 311 -3.87 0.68 6.44
C LEU A 311 -5.15 -0.17 6.49
N ARG A 312 -6.32 0.46 6.72
CA ARG A 312 -7.62 -0.24 6.65
C ARG A 312 -7.95 -0.76 5.25
N THR A 313 -7.63 0.00 4.21
CA THR A 313 -7.79 -0.43 2.82
C THR A 313 -6.93 -1.66 2.54
N ILE A 314 -5.65 -1.65 2.95
CA ILE A 314 -4.74 -2.78 2.76
C ILE A 314 -5.20 -4.01 3.54
N LEU A 315 -5.56 -3.86 4.81
CA LEU A 315 -6.03 -4.99 5.63
C LEU A 315 -7.30 -5.63 5.04
N LEU A 316 -8.21 -4.82 4.48
CA LEU A 316 -9.38 -5.33 3.77
C LEU A 316 -9.03 -5.98 2.42
N LEU A 317 -8.02 -5.47 1.71
CA LEU A 317 -7.49 -6.14 0.50
C LEU A 317 -6.95 -7.53 0.84
N GLN A 318 -6.10 -7.64 1.88
CA GLN A 318 -5.58 -8.93 2.35
C GLN A 318 -6.71 -9.89 2.72
N GLU A 319 -7.70 -9.43 3.49
CA GLU A 319 -8.84 -10.26 3.86
C GLU A 319 -9.60 -10.76 2.63
N VAL A 320 -9.89 -9.86 1.68
CA VAL A 320 -10.67 -10.20 0.49
C VAL A 320 -9.88 -11.13 -0.43
N TRP A 321 -8.59 -10.91 -0.62
CA TRP A 321 -7.72 -11.77 -1.44
C TRP A 321 -7.55 -13.13 -0.81
N TYR A 322 -7.39 -13.23 0.50
CA TYR A 322 -7.28 -14.52 1.17
C TYR A 322 -8.60 -15.30 1.15
N LYS A 323 -9.73 -14.65 1.42
CA LYS A 323 -11.04 -15.32 1.59
C LYS A 323 -11.84 -15.48 0.30
N HIS A 324 -11.32 -15.08 -0.86
CA HIS A 324 -12.07 -15.06 -2.12
C HIS A 324 -12.65 -16.44 -2.50
N ASP A 325 -11.97 -17.53 -2.10
CA ASP A 325 -12.41 -18.90 -2.34
C ASP A 325 -13.75 -19.25 -1.69
N ALA A 326 -14.20 -18.51 -0.67
CA ALA A 326 -15.55 -18.66 -0.12
C ALA A 326 -16.66 -18.39 -1.16
N LEU A 327 -16.34 -17.76 -2.30
CA LEU A 327 -17.28 -17.56 -3.41
C LEU A 327 -17.38 -18.77 -4.35
N ARG A 328 -16.44 -19.72 -4.27
CA ARG A 328 -16.47 -20.96 -5.05
C ARG A 328 -17.47 -21.99 -4.47
N THR A 329 -17.76 -21.92 -3.17
CA THR A 329 -18.58 -22.90 -2.42
C THR A 329 -20.07 -22.52 -2.35
#